data_AF-A0A524I087-F1
#
_entry.id   AF-A0A524I087-F1
#
_cell.length_a   1.000
_cell.length_b   1.000
_cell.length_c   1.000
_cell.angle_alpha   90.00
_cell.angle_beta   90.00
_cell.angle_gamma   90.00
#
_symmetry.space_group_name_H-M   'P 1'
#
loop_
_entity.id
_entity.type
_entity.pdbx_description
1 polymer ?
#
loop_
_entity_poly.entity_id
_entity_poly.type
_entity_poly.pdbx_seq_one_letter_code
_entity_poly.pdbx_strand_id
1 'polypeptide(L)'
;MLKRVKGIDRSLMEMVNQAARDSLPNEFMAMLRAEEGVVSELLLVPGTLQGNDSVLVMLHMLPIDYTVVGTIHSHPGYSNRPSRQDLELFRRYGMIHIITCLPYDEHSWQAYDHQGLSIELPVVDL
;
A
#
# COMPACT_ATOMS: atom_id res chain seq x y z
N MET A 1 19.44 -10.32 -7.25
CA MET A 1 18.46 -10.99 -6.38
C MET A 1 17.65 -9.91 -5.69
N LEU A 2 16.33 -9.95 -5.79
CA LEU A 2 15.44 -9.00 -5.11
C LEU A 2 15.75 -9.04 -3.60
N LYS A 3 16.20 -7.91 -3.04
CA LYS A 3 16.40 -7.81 -1.59
C LYS A 3 15.02 -7.88 -0.95
N ARG A 4 14.89 -8.76 0.04
CA ARG A 4 13.69 -8.80 0.89
C ARG A 4 13.49 -7.40 1.49
N VAL A 5 12.27 -6.89 1.44
CA VAL A 5 11.90 -5.62 2.05
C VAL A 5 12.06 -5.73 3.57
N LYS A 6 12.64 -4.70 4.17
CA LYS A 6 13.06 -4.63 5.58
C LYS A 6 12.43 -3.47 6.33
N GLY A 7 11.83 -2.51 5.63
CA GLY A 7 11.18 -1.37 6.24
C GLY A 7 10.53 -0.45 5.22
N ILE A 8 9.86 0.58 5.73
CA ILE A 8 9.24 1.65 4.96
C ILE A 8 9.73 3.00 5.52
N ASP A 9 10.00 3.94 4.64
CA ASP A 9 10.39 5.29 5.01
C ASP A 9 9.27 6.02 5.76
N ARG A 10 9.62 6.71 6.84
CA ARG A 10 8.67 7.48 7.65
C ARG A 10 7.96 8.56 6.84
N SER A 11 8.72 9.32 6.05
CA SER A 11 8.17 10.43 5.26
C SER A 11 7.17 9.92 4.23
N LEU A 12 7.43 8.75 3.64
CA LEU A 12 6.49 8.06 2.75
C LEU A 12 5.17 7.73 3.46
N MET A 13 5.23 7.16 4.67
CA MET A 13 4.01 6.84 5.44
C MET A 13 3.21 8.09 5.83
N GLU A 14 3.89 9.18 6.20
CA GLU A 14 3.24 10.46 6.49
C GLU A 14 2.52 11.03 5.26
N MET A 15 3.18 10.99 4.10
CA MET A 15 2.58 11.40 2.83
C MET A 15 1.37 10.54 2.47
N VAL A 16 1.43 9.21 2.63
CA VAL A 16 0.29 8.32 2.38
C VAL A 16 -0.88 8.67 3.29
N ASN A 17 -0.62 8.92 4.57
CA ASN A 17 -1.64 9.29 5.54
C ASN A 17 -2.29 10.66 5.21
N GLN A 18 -1.55 11.60 4.62
CA GLN A 18 -2.11 12.85 4.10
C GLN A 18 -2.98 12.58 2.86
N ALA A 19 -2.46 11.83 1.89
CA ALA A 19 -3.20 11.48 0.67
C ALA A 19 -4.50 10.71 0.97
N ALA A 20 -4.49 9.83 1.98
CA ALA A 20 -5.67 9.11 2.45
C ALA A 20 -6.74 10.06 3.00
N ARG A 21 -6.36 11.08 3.78
CA ARG A 21 -7.29 12.12 4.28
C ARG A 21 -7.90 12.92 3.14
N ASP A 22 -7.09 13.30 2.17
CA ASP A 22 -7.54 14.08 1.00
C ASP A 22 -8.45 13.26 0.06
N SER A 23 -8.35 11.93 0.11
CA SER A 23 -9.14 11.03 -0.72
C SER A 23 -10.53 10.73 -0.15
N LEU A 24 -10.78 11.06 1.13
CA LEU A 24 -12.07 10.79 1.79
C LEU A 24 -13.25 11.37 0.99
N PRO A 25 -14.36 10.62 0.84
CA PRO A 25 -14.64 9.30 1.41
C PRO A 25 -14.13 8.11 0.58
N ASN A 26 -13.39 8.36 -0.51
CA ASN A 26 -12.84 7.31 -1.36
C ASN A 26 -11.56 6.71 -0.77
N GLU A 27 -11.21 5.53 -1.26
CA GLU A 27 -9.94 4.87 -0.96
C GLU A 27 -8.80 5.43 -1.83
N PHE A 28 -7.73 5.92 -1.18
CA PHE A 28 -6.42 6.11 -1.79
C PHE A 28 -5.80 4.75 -2.15
N MET A 29 -5.03 4.68 -3.23
CA MET A 29 -4.31 3.46 -3.64
C MET A 29 -3.09 3.81 -4.49
N ALA A 30 -1.97 3.16 -4.19
CA ALA A 30 -0.74 3.25 -4.94
C ALA A 30 0.04 1.94 -4.90
N MET A 31 1.00 1.79 -5.81
CA MET A 31 1.96 0.69 -5.78
C MET A 31 3.20 1.12 -5.01
N LEU A 32 3.82 0.18 -4.30
CA LEU A 32 5.01 0.41 -3.49
C LEU A 32 6.26 0.04 -4.27
N ARG A 33 7.23 0.95 -4.32
CA ARG A 33 8.56 0.69 -4.86
C ARG A 33 9.61 0.70 -3.74
N ALA A 34 10.51 -0.28 -3.77
CA ALA A 34 11.56 -0.43 -2.78
C ALA A 34 12.95 -0.39 -3.41
N GLU A 35 13.82 0.43 -2.84
CA GLU A 35 15.24 0.49 -3.19
C GLU A 35 16.07 -0.01 -2.01
N GLU A 36 17.06 -0.87 -2.28
CA GLU A 36 17.94 -1.43 -1.24
C GLU A 36 17.24 -2.16 -0.07
N GLY A 37 15.96 -2.51 -0.26
CA GLY A 37 15.12 -3.19 0.73
C GLY A 37 14.27 -2.25 1.60
N VAL A 38 14.27 -0.93 1.35
CA VAL A 38 13.37 0.02 2.02
C VAL A 38 12.34 0.53 1.01
N VAL A 39 11.07 0.50 1.39
CA VAL A 39 9.99 1.12 0.61
C VAL A 39 10.09 2.64 0.77
N SER A 40 10.41 3.35 -0.30
CA SER A 40 10.68 4.80 -0.28
C SER A 40 9.84 5.57 -1.30
N GLU A 41 9.10 4.88 -2.17
CA GLU A 41 8.40 5.53 -3.27
C GLU A 41 7.02 4.92 -3.57
N LEU A 42 6.13 5.78 -4.06
CA LEU A 42 4.79 5.42 -4.55
C LEU A 42 4.77 5.52 -6.07
N LEU A 43 4.19 4.52 -6.72
CA LEU A 43 3.83 4.59 -8.14
C LEU A 43 2.31 4.67 -8.26
N LEU A 44 1.83 5.78 -8.82
CA LEU A 44 0.42 5.93 -9.18
C LEU A 44 0.19 5.26 -10.53
N VAL A 45 -0.80 4.37 -10.58
CA VAL A 45 -1.15 3.65 -11.82
C VAL A 45 -2.18 4.48 -12.60
N PRO A 46 -1.90 4.88 -13.84
CA PRO A 46 -2.88 5.55 -14.69
C PRO A 46 -4.17 4.74 -14.83
N GLY A 47 -5.31 5.42 -14.90
CA GLY A 47 -6.62 4.75 -15.03
C GLY A 47 -7.10 4.04 -13.76
N THR A 48 -6.46 4.27 -12.61
CA THR A 48 -6.99 3.82 -11.30
C THR A 48 -8.33 4.49 -11.03
N LEU A 49 -9.37 3.68 -10.82
CA LEU A 49 -10.70 4.17 -10.44
C LEU A 49 -10.88 3.99 -8.94
N GLN A 50 -10.93 5.12 -8.23
CA GLN A 50 -11.17 5.15 -6.79
C GLN A 50 -12.68 5.20 -6.53
N GLY A 51 -13.14 4.43 -5.54
CA GLY A 51 -14.49 4.47 -5.02
C GLY A 51 -14.50 4.39 -3.49
N ASN A 52 -15.68 4.48 -2.90
CA ASN A 52 -15.86 4.48 -1.44
C ASN A 52 -15.51 3.14 -0.76
N ASP A 53 -15.73 2.02 -1.46
CA ASP A 53 -15.59 0.66 -0.90
C ASP A 53 -14.59 -0.23 -1.66
N SER A 54 -14.02 0.27 -2.76
CA SER A 54 -13.09 -0.50 -3.58
C SER A 54 -12.32 0.37 -4.57
N VAL A 55 -11.11 -0.05 -4.90
CA VAL A 55 -10.30 0.52 -5.98
C VAL A 55 -10.10 -0.49 -7.11
N LEU A 56 -10.26 -0.02 -8.36
CA LEU A 56 -9.89 -0.79 -9.56
C LEU A 56 -8.53 -0.28 -10.08
N VAL A 57 -7.52 -1.15 -10.07
CA VAL A 57 -6.16 -0.84 -10.57
C VAL A 57 -5.88 -1.59 -11.86
N MET A 58 -5.42 -0.86 -12.88
CA MET A 58 -5.02 -1.44 -14.17
C MET A 58 -3.57 -1.92 -14.12
N LEU A 59 -3.33 -3.07 -13.47
CA LEU A 59 -1.96 -3.63 -13.28
C LEU A 59 -1.15 -3.78 -14.59
N HIS A 60 -1.80 -3.94 -15.74
CA HIS A 60 -1.14 -4.02 -17.04
C HIS A 60 -0.53 -2.69 -17.51
N MET A 61 -0.83 -1.57 -16.85
CA MET A 61 -0.22 -0.26 -17.09
C MET A 61 1.06 -0.03 -16.27
N LEU A 62 1.43 -0.97 -15.39
CA LEU A 62 2.69 -0.90 -14.68
C LEU A 62 3.88 -1.07 -15.65
N PRO A 63 4.93 -0.24 -15.53
CA PRO A 63 6.17 -0.51 -16.25
C PRO A 63 6.77 -1.85 -15.78
N ILE A 64 7.61 -2.44 -16.63
CA ILE A 64 8.45 -3.57 -16.21
C ILE A 64 9.49 -3.03 -15.23
N ASP A 65 9.15 -3.10 -13.94
CA ASP A 65 9.96 -2.64 -12.83
C ASP A 65 9.96 -3.69 -11.73
N TYR A 66 11.11 -4.34 -11.54
CA TYR A 66 11.27 -5.40 -10.54
C TYR A 66 11.39 -4.85 -9.11
N THR A 67 11.50 -3.53 -8.94
CA THR A 67 11.57 -2.87 -7.63
C THR A 67 10.19 -2.57 -7.06
N VAL A 68 9.11 -2.81 -7.81
CA VAL A 68 7.74 -2.73 -7.31
C VAL A 68 7.43 -3.98 -6.46
N VAL A 69 7.16 -3.76 -5.18
CA VAL A 69 7.08 -4.82 -4.17
C VAL A 69 5.66 -5.13 -3.69
N GLY A 70 4.70 -4.27 -4.03
CA GLY A 70 3.28 -4.53 -3.77
C GLY A 70 2.46 -3.25 -3.70
N THR A 71 1.53 -3.15 -2.76
CA THR A 71 0.47 -2.11 -2.79
C THR A 71 0.29 -1.41 -1.46
N ILE A 72 -0.27 -0.21 -1.50
CA ILE A 72 -0.78 0.48 -0.33
C ILE A 72 -2.12 1.13 -0.66
N HIS A 73 -3.12 0.92 0.19
CA HIS A 73 -4.41 1.60 0.07
C HIS A 73 -4.95 2.07 1.41
N SER A 74 -5.93 2.96 1.36
CA SER A 74 -6.58 3.50 2.56
C SER A 74 -8.01 3.00 2.69
N HIS A 75 -8.45 2.65 3.89
CA HIS A 75 -9.87 2.51 4.20
C HIS A 75 -10.44 3.80 4.81
N PRO A 76 -11.67 4.23 4.45
CA PRO A 76 -12.33 5.39 5.04
C PRO A 76 -12.90 5.12 6.44
N GLY A 77 -12.83 3.88 6.94
CA GLY A 77 -13.22 3.49 8.29
C GLY A 77 -12.02 3.27 9.22
N TYR A 78 -12.27 2.83 10.46
CA TYR A 78 -11.24 2.56 11.49
C TYR A 78 -10.61 1.16 11.42
N SER A 79 -10.85 0.42 10.34
CA SER A 79 -10.35 -0.95 10.19
C SER A 79 -9.28 -1.00 9.10
N ASN A 80 -8.07 -1.40 9.47
CA ASN A 80 -7.00 -1.75 8.54
C ASN A 80 -6.99 -3.24 8.16
N ARG A 81 -8.06 -3.99 8.46
CA ARG A 81 -8.18 -5.42 8.08
C ARG A 81 -8.58 -5.56 6.62
N PRO A 82 -7.98 -6.50 5.87
CA PRO A 82 -8.28 -6.69 4.47
C PRO A 82 -9.71 -7.23 4.26
N SER A 83 -10.38 -6.68 3.26
CA SER A 83 -11.61 -7.21 2.67
C SER A 83 -11.31 -8.43 1.79
N ARG A 84 -12.37 -9.06 1.25
CA ARG A 84 -12.19 -10.17 0.30
C ARG A 84 -11.54 -9.69 -1.01
N GLN A 85 -11.85 -8.47 -1.44
CA GLN A 85 -11.31 -7.84 -2.64
C GLN A 85 -9.82 -7.53 -2.45
N ASP A 86 -9.42 -7.09 -1.26
CA ASP A 86 -8.00 -6.86 -0.92
C ASP A 86 -7.21 -8.15 -1.02
N LEU A 87 -7.73 -9.23 -0.43
CA LEU A 87 -7.09 -10.55 -0.51
C LEU A 87 -6.95 -11.05 -1.96
N GLU A 88 -7.89 -10.71 -2.83
CA GLU A 88 -7.78 -11.04 -4.26
C GLU A 88 -6.70 -10.23 -4.95
N LEU A 89 -6.59 -8.93 -4.65
CA LEU A 89 -5.50 -8.07 -5.12
C LEU A 89 -4.14 -8.58 -4.63
N PHE A 90 -4.03 -8.94 -3.35
CA PHE A 90 -2.78 -9.38 -2.73
C PHE A 90 -2.22 -10.64 -3.40
N ARG A 91 -3.10 -11.54 -3.82
CA ARG A 91 -2.73 -12.78 -4.52
C ARG A 91 -2.30 -12.55 -5.97
N ARG A 92 -2.67 -11.42 -6.57
CA ARG A 92 -2.40 -11.13 -7.99
C ARG A 92 -1.04 -10.50 -8.22
N TYR A 93 -0.56 -9.66 -7.30
CA TYR A 93 0.65 -8.88 -7.55
C TYR A 93 1.33 -8.39 -6.29
N GLY A 94 2.65 -8.58 -6.18
CA GLY A 94 3.44 -8.09 -5.06
C GLY A 94 3.50 -9.07 -3.89
N MET A 95 4.35 -8.74 -2.92
CA MET A 95 4.60 -9.55 -1.73
C MET A 95 4.25 -8.83 -0.43
N ILE A 96 4.06 -7.50 -0.50
CA ILE A 96 3.78 -6.64 0.66
C ILE A 96 2.63 -5.71 0.34
N HIS A 97 1.63 -5.70 1.21
CA HIS A 97 0.43 -4.92 1.06
C HIS A 97 0.17 -4.14 2.34
N ILE A 98 -0.04 -2.83 2.22
CA ILE A 98 -0.28 -1.97 3.37
C ILE A 98 -1.70 -1.44 3.30
N ILE A 99 -2.41 -1.50 4.43
CA ILE A 99 -3.70 -0.83 4.61
C ILE A 99 -3.52 0.22 5.68
N THR A 100 -3.76 1.49 5.36
CA THR A 100 -3.93 2.57 6.34
C THR A 100 -5.42 2.86 6.54
N CYS A 101 -5.83 3.28 7.72
CA CYS A 101 -7.24 3.52 8.05
C CYS A 101 -7.38 4.76 8.94
N LEU A 102 -8.60 5.24 9.16
CA LEU A 102 -8.83 6.32 10.13
C LEU A 102 -8.23 5.96 11.50
N PRO A 103 -7.65 6.94 12.23
CA PRO A 103 -7.49 8.38 11.89
C PRO A 103 -6.28 8.75 10.99
N TYR A 104 -5.65 7.78 10.31
CA TYR A 104 -4.47 7.92 9.45
C TYR A 104 -3.22 8.42 10.18
N ASP A 105 -2.91 7.81 11.32
CA ASP A 105 -1.71 8.12 12.11
C ASP A 105 -0.68 6.99 12.07
N GLU A 106 0.40 7.14 12.84
CA GLU A 106 1.50 6.18 12.93
C GLU A 106 1.09 4.79 13.47
N HIS A 107 -0.09 4.67 14.08
CA HIS A 107 -0.63 3.44 14.66
C HIS A 107 -1.81 2.86 13.86
N SER A 108 -2.28 3.58 12.84
CA SER A 108 -3.52 3.26 12.12
C SER A 108 -3.27 2.58 10.78
N TRP A 109 -2.29 1.67 10.71
CA TRP A 109 -1.97 0.94 9.50
C TRP A 109 -1.44 -0.46 9.82
N GLN A 110 -1.46 -1.35 8.82
CA GLN A 110 -0.93 -2.70 8.96
C GLN A 110 -0.38 -3.18 7.61
N ALA A 111 0.74 -3.90 7.65
CA ALA A 111 1.28 -4.63 6.51
C ALA A 111 0.81 -6.09 6.48
N TYR A 112 0.64 -6.63 5.29
CA TYR A 112 0.22 -7.99 5.00
C TYR A 112 1.08 -8.61 3.92
N ASP A 113 1.22 -9.94 3.96
CA ASP A 113 1.77 -10.70 2.84
C ASP A 113 0.71 -10.99 1.76
N HIS A 114 1.12 -11.68 0.68
CA HIS A 114 0.25 -12.10 -0.42
C HIS A 114 -0.91 -13.03 -0.01
N GLN A 115 -0.90 -13.60 1.20
CA GLN A 115 -1.97 -14.44 1.75
C GLN A 115 -2.91 -13.65 2.67
N GLY A 116 -2.60 -12.37 2.93
CA GLY A 116 -3.32 -11.54 3.89
C GLY A 116 -2.92 -11.80 5.34
N LEU A 117 -1.78 -12.46 5.58
CA LEU A 117 -1.25 -12.63 6.93
C LEU A 117 -0.52 -11.35 7.34
N SER A 118 -0.81 -10.87 8.55
CA SER A 118 -0.14 -9.70 9.13
C SER A 118 1.36 -9.95 9.23
N ILE A 119 2.15 -8.99 8.73
CA ILE A 119 3.61 -8.98 8.83
C ILE A 119 4.10 -7.71 9.53
N GLU A 120 5.24 -7.82 10.18
CA GLU A 120 5.94 -6.67 10.74
C GLU A 120 6.72 -5.96 9.63
N LEU A 121 6.53 -4.63 9.54
CA LEU A 121 7.28 -3.78 8.64
C LEU A 121 7.76 -2.55 9.43
N PRO A 122 9.05 -2.50 9.80
CA PRO A 122 9.62 -1.36 10.53
C PRO A 122 9.49 -0.05 9.76
N VAL A 123 9.08 1.01 10.44
CA VAL A 123 9.24 2.39 9.94
C VAL A 123 10.68 2.82 10.22
N VAL A 124 11.38 3.28 9.20
CA VAL A 124 12.78 3.72 9.27
C VAL A 124 12.91 5.16 8.77
N ASP A 125 13.97 5.83 9.19
CA ASP A 125 14.35 7.14 8.68
C ASP A 125 15.49 6.96 7.66
N LEU A 126 15.32 7.49 6.44
CA LEU A 126 16.31 7.45 5.35
C LEU A 126 17.21 8.69 5.31
#